data_AF-A0A5J4TEQ6-F1
#
_entry.id   AF-A0A5J4TEQ6-F1
#
_cell.length_a   1.000
_cell.length_b   1.000
_cell.length_c   1.000
_cell.angle_alpha   90.00
_cell.angle_beta   90.00
_cell.angle_gamma   90.00
#
_symmetry.space_group_name_H-M   'P 1'
#
loop_
_entity.id
_entity.type
_entity.pdbx_description
1 polymer ?
#
loop_
_entity_poly.entity_id
_entity_poly.type
_entity_poly.pdbx_seq_one_letter_code
_entity_poly.pdbx_strand_id
1 'polypeptide(L)'
;MRKKLKEFNQNEGLLGREITEYPELQQTSKKFEGYYLLWTTANNWSHWRVEWKEAEFEELDAVAMEQQLTKAISNMARCQKLFRETPEPLSVAQLVKGQMDELAPRMPMIVALRNPGMKDRHWKQLEEVCKQDIKPKKGTTLNDMLNLDIQDHKDEIMKICDIAAKEYALEEALIEMNKEWQGVQFDIKDYKATRTYVMFGATEIQERLDMHLLRTQAMSFSPFKEPHKDAIEKWLQLLDRVSLVVEEWLKCQKRWIYLEPIFSSEDIQRQLPIEYKRFQDYLEV
;
A
#
# COMPACT_ATOMS: atom_id res chain seq x y z
N MET A 1 -13.57 9.60 -36.06
CA MET A 1 -15.00 9.37 -36.35
C MET A 1 -15.89 9.42 -35.11
N ARG A 2 -15.68 8.61 -34.05
CA ARG A 2 -16.49 8.66 -32.82
C ARG A 2 -16.57 10.03 -32.14
N LYS A 3 -15.47 10.81 -32.13
CA LYS A 3 -15.43 12.18 -31.59
C LYS A 3 -16.33 13.15 -32.38
N LYS A 4 -16.22 13.14 -33.72
CA LYS A 4 -17.08 13.92 -34.62
C LYS A 4 -18.56 13.54 -34.50
N LEU A 5 -18.87 12.24 -34.33
CA LEU A 5 -20.24 11.77 -34.10
C LEU A 5 -20.85 12.36 -32.82
N LYS A 6 -20.09 12.37 -31.72
CA LYS A 6 -20.53 12.99 -30.46
C LYS A 6 -20.75 14.49 -30.60
N GLU A 7 -19.89 15.18 -31.36
CA GLU A 7 -20.04 16.60 -31.67
C GLU A 7 -21.29 16.87 -32.53
N PHE A 8 -21.57 16.04 -33.55
CA PHE A 8 -22.79 16.15 -34.34
C PHE A 8 -24.06 15.89 -33.52
N ASN A 9 -24.08 14.82 -32.72
CA ASN A 9 -25.24 14.49 -31.89
C ASN A 9 -25.46 15.54 -30.77
N GLN A 10 -24.40 16.15 -30.24
CA GLN A 10 -24.51 17.29 -29.33
C GLN A 10 -25.09 18.52 -30.05
N ASN A 11 -24.63 18.82 -31.26
CA ASN A 11 -25.15 19.94 -32.04
C ASN A 11 -26.61 19.72 -32.47
N GLU A 12 -27.00 18.51 -32.84
CA GLU A 12 -28.40 18.15 -33.15
C GLU A 12 -29.31 18.31 -31.92
N GLY A 13 -28.84 17.88 -30.75
CA GLY A 13 -29.55 18.08 -29.48
C GLY A 13 -29.67 19.55 -29.07
N LEU A 14 -28.61 20.35 -29.25
CA LEU A 14 -28.65 21.81 -29.00
C LEU A 14 -29.58 22.56 -29.96
N LEU A 15 -29.76 22.05 -31.18
CA LEU A 15 -30.65 22.61 -32.20
C LEU A 15 -32.09 22.05 -32.12
N GLY A 16 -32.40 21.22 -31.11
CA GLY A 16 -33.73 20.62 -30.92
C GLY A 16 -34.14 19.64 -32.03
N ARG A 17 -33.18 19.07 -32.75
CA ARG A 17 -33.42 18.07 -33.80
C ARG A 17 -33.38 16.66 -33.22
N GLU A 18 -34.07 15.72 -33.87
CA GLU A 18 -33.91 14.31 -33.57
C GLU A 18 -32.47 13.86 -33.80
N ILE A 19 -31.93 13.11 -32.84
CA ILE A 19 -30.55 12.63 -32.89
C ILE A 19 -30.43 11.58 -33.99
N THR A 20 -29.54 11.79 -34.95
CA THR A 20 -29.30 10.82 -36.01
C THR A 20 -28.56 9.61 -35.44
N GLU A 21 -29.19 8.43 -35.48
CA GLU A 21 -28.51 7.18 -35.16
C GLU A 21 -27.72 6.66 -36.36
N TYR A 22 -26.51 6.15 -36.11
CA TYR A 22 -25.65 5.56 -37.14
C TYR A 22 -25.34 4.08 -36.81
N PRO A 23 -26.28 3.15 -37.05
CA PRO A 23 -26.15 1.74 -36.66
C PRO A 23 -24.95 1.04 -37.31
N GLU A 24 -24.67 1.33 -38.58
CA GLU A 24 -23.54 0.75 -39.33
C GLU A 24 -22.19 1.16 -38.75
N LEU A 25 -22.06 2.43 -38.35
CA LEU A 25 -20.86 2.94 -37.69
C LEU A 25 -20.69 2.28 -36.33
N GLN A 26 -21.77 2.10 -35.55
CA GLN A 26 -21.72 1.40 -34.27
C GLN A 26 -21.35 -0.07 -34.42
N GLN A 27 -21.90 -0.77 -35.42
CA GLN A 27 -21.57 -2.17 -35.70
C GLN A 27 -20.11 -2.33 -36.15
N THR A 28 -19.64 -1.50 -37.09
CA THR A 28 -18.26 -1.51 -37.57
C THR A 28 -17.28 -1.18 -36.46
N SER A 29 -17.65 -0.22 -35.61
CA SER A 29 -16.93 0.18 -34.41
C SER A 29 -16.79 -0.96 -33.41
N LYS A 30 -17.86 -1.72 -33.14
CA LYS A 30 -17.83 -2.90 -32.26
C LYS A 30 -16.99 -4.03 -32.85
N LYS A 31 -17.06 -4.26 -34.17
CA LYS A 31 -16.21 -5.24 -34.86
C LYS A 31 -14.73 -4.85 -34.74
N PHE A 32 -14.40 -3.59 -35.01
CA PHE A 32 -13.03 -3.08 -34.93
C PHE A 32 -12.44 -3.16 -33.52
N GLU A 33 -13.24 -2.94 -32.47
CA GLU A 33 -12.79 -3.07 -31.07
C GLU A 33 -12.17 -4.44 -30.77
N GLY A 34 -12.74 -5.51 -31.33
CA GLY A 34 -12.19 -6.85 -31.21
C GLY A 34 -10.79 -6.99 -31.81
N TYR A 35 -10.63 -6.50 -33.04
CA TYR A 35 -9.35 -6.56 -33.74
C TYR A 35 -8.31 -5.66 -33.09
N TYR A 36 -8.72 -4.46 -32.66
CA TYR A 36 -7.87 -3.55 -31.92
C TYR A 36 -7.38 -4.20 -30.62
N LEU A 37 -8.27 -4.83 -29.84
CA LEU A 37 -7.90 -5.52 -28.60
C LEU A 37 -6.91 -6.66 -28.86
N LEU A 38 -7.15 -7.48 -29.88
CA LEU A 38 -6.26 -8.58 -30.26
C LEU A 38 -4.86 -8.08 -30.63
N TRP A 39 -4.77 -7.18 -31.60
CA TRP A 39 -3.48 -6.72 -32.13
C TRP A 39 -2.71 -5.87 -31.13
N THR A 40 -3.38 -5.04 -30.33
CA THR A 40 -2.71 -4.29 -29.27
C THR A 40 -2.19 -5.21 -28.17
N THR A 41 -2.97 -6.21 -27.74
CA THR A 41 -2.51 -7.17 -26.71
C THR A 41 -1.36 -8.03 -27.24
N ALA A 42 -1.41 -8.46 -28.51
CA ALA A 42 -0.34 -9.24 -29.15
C ALA A 42 0.94 -8.41 -29.32
N ASN A 43 0.81 -7.16 -29.76
CA ASN A 43 1.94 -6.25 -29.91
C ASN A 43 2.60 -5.95 -28.57
N ASN A 44 1.80 -5.62 -27.55
CA ASN A 44 2.30 -5.39 -26.20
C ASN A 44 3.05 -6.61 -25.66
N TRP A 45 2.49 -7.81 -25.82
CA TRP A 45 3.17 -9.05 -25.43
C TRP A 45 4.50 -9.25 -26.16
N SER A 46 4.55 -8.97 -27.47
CA SER A 46 5.80 -9.09 -28.23
C SER A 46 6.89 -8.18 -27.69
N HIS A 47 6.55 -6.95 -27.30
CA HIS A 47 7.50 -6.02 -26.67
C HIS A 47 7.90 -6.49 -25.28
N TRP A 48 6.91 -6.76 -24.40
CA TRP A 48 7.14 -7.21 -23.04
C TRP A 48 7.99 -8.48 -22.98
N ARG A 49 7.75 -9.45 -23.87
CA ARG A 49 8.50 -10.70 -23.90
C ARG A 49 10.00 -10.51 -24.14
N VAL A 50 10.39 -9.50 -24.92
CA VAL A 50 11.80 -9.18 -25.17
C VAL A 50 12.34 -8.35 -24.01
N GLU A 51 11.65 -7.26 -23.68
CA GLU A 51 12.02 -6.33 -22.62
C GLU A 51 12.20 -7.03 -21.27
N TRP A 52 11.22 -7.83 -20.84
CA TRP A 52 11.27 -8.52 -19.56
C TRP A 52 12.42 -9.53 -19.49
N LYS A 53 12.77 -10.18 -20.60
CA LYS A 53 13.84 -11.18 -20.61
C LYS A 53 15.22 -10.56 -20.47
N GLU A 54 15.43 -9.40 -21.06
CA GLU A 54 16.73 -8.70 -21.08
C GLU A 54 16.88 -7.75 -19.88
N ALA A 55 15.78 -7.37 -19.24
CA ALA A 55 15.79 -6.51 -18.07
C ALA A 55 16.53 -7.13 -16.88
N GLU A 56 17.28 -6.29 -16.17
CA GLU A 56 17.97 -6.64 -14.94
C GLU A 56 16.95 -6.97 -13.85
N PHE A 57 17.13 -8.12 -13.20
CA PHE A 57 16.15 -8.66 -12.27
C PHE A 57 15.83 -7.69 -11.12
N GLU A 58 16.83 -6.97 -10.61
CA GLU A 58 16.66 -6.01 -9.51
C GLU A 58 15.82 -4.77 -9.88
N GLU A 59 15.75 -4.40 -11.16
CA GLU A 59 14.99 -3.23 -11.63
C GLU A 59 13.54 -3.58 -12.00
N LEU A 60 13.19 -4.87 -12.03
CA LEU A 60 11.86 -5.33 -12.40
C LEU A 60 10.82 -5.03 -11.33
N ASP A 61 9.71 -4.46 -11.77
CA ASP A 61 8.43 -4.45 -11.05
C ASP A 61 7.65 -5.73 -11.39
N ALA A 62 7.96 -6.80 -10.66
CA ALA A 62 7.34 -8.10 -10.87
C ALA A 62 5.82 -8.09 -10.63
N VAL A 63 5.32 -7.24 -9.71
CA VAL A 63 3.89 -7.12 -9.42
C VAL A 63 3.15 -6.52 -10.62
N ALA A 64 3.70 -5.44 -11.21
CA ALA A 64 3.14 -4.87 -12.42
C ALA A 64 3.17 -5.87 -13.60
N MET A 65 4.26 -6.63 -13.75
CA MET A 65 4.35 -7.67 -14.78
C MET A 65 3.27 -8.75 -14.64
N GLU A 66 3.04 -9.25 -13.42
CA GLU A 66 2.00 -10.25 -13.14
C GLU A 66 0.59 -9.72 -13.47
N GLN A 67 0.31 -8.47 -13.09
CA GLN A 67 -0.96 -7.81 -13.41
C GLN A 67 -1.14 -7.62 -14.92
N GLN A 68 -0.09 -7.21 -15.63
CA GLN A 68 -0.10 -7.04 -17.08
C GLN A 68 -0.31 -8.39 -17.79
N LEU A 69 0.38 -9.44 -17.36
CA LEU A 69 0.24 -10.80 -17.88
C LEU A 69 -1.19 -11.34 -17.67
N THR A 70 -1.72 -11.22 -16.46
CA THR A 70 -3.09 -11.68 -16.12
C THR A 70 -4.14 -10.97 -16.97
N LYS A 71 -4.00 -9.64 -17.13
CA LYS A 71 -4.89 -8.83 -17.97
C LYS A 71 -4.78 -9.24 -19.44
N ALA A 72 -3.58 -9.48 -19.95
CA ALA A 72 -3.35 -9.89 -21.33
C ALA A 72 -3.93 -11.28 -21.62
N ILE A 73 -3.78 -12.25 -20.71
CA ILE A 73 -4.39 -13.58 -20.82
C ILE A 73 -5.92 -13.46 -20.88
N SER A 74 -6.53 -12.63 -20.01
CA SER A 74 -7.97 -12.38 -20.01
C SER A 74 -8.44 -11.73 -21.33
N ASN A 75 -7.70 -10.76 -21.84
CA ASN A 75 -7.97 -10.13 -23.13
C ASN A 75 -7.90 -11.14 -24.29
N MET A 76 -6.89 -12.01 -24.29
CA MET A 76 -6.76 -13.04 -25.32
C MET A 76 -7.86 -14.09 -25.24
N ALA A 77 -8.27 -14.50 -24.02
CA ALA A 77 -9.42 -15.39 -23.84
C ALA A 77 -10.74 -14.74 -24.34
N ARG A 78 -10.90 -13.43 -24.16
CA ARG A 78 -12.03 -12.68 -24.74
C ARG A 78 -11.95 -12.66 -26.27
N CYS A 79 -10.77 -12.44 -26.85
CA CYS A 79 -10.58 -12.46 -28.30
C CYS A 79 -10.88 -13.85 -28.90
N GLN A 80 -10.47 -14.93 -28.24
CA GLN A 80 -10.80 -16.30 -28.66
C GLN A 80 -12.31 -16.54 -28.70
N LYS A 81 -13.07 -15.99 -27.74
CA LYS A 81 -14.55 -16.06 -27.76
C LYS A 81 -15.16 -15.22 -28.88
N LEU A 82 -14.57 -14.06 -29.17
CA LEU A 82 -15.07 -13.12 -30.18
C LEU A 82 -14.81 -13.62 -31.61
N PHE A 83 -13.67 -14.27 -31.85
CA PHE A 83 -13.24 -14.72 -33.18
C PHE A 83 -13.46 -16.21 -33.44
N ARG A 84 -14.38 -16.87 -32.71
CA ARG A 84 -14.66 -18.31 -32.88
C ARG A 84 -14.96 -18.72 -34.32
N GLU A 85 -15.62 -17.84 -35.07
CA GLU A 85 -16.03 -18.05 -36.46
C GLU A 85 -15.01 -17.51 -37.48
N THR A 86 -13.91 -16.91 -37.03
CA THR A 86 -12.87 -16.33 -37.88
C THR A 86 -11.52 -17.02 -37.60
N PRO A 87 -11.08 -17.96 -38.47
CA PRO A 87 -9.92 -18.81 -38.18
C PRO A 87 -8.60 -18.04 -38.00
N GLU A 88 -8.34 -17.01 -38.80
CA GLU A 88 -7.04 -16.31 -38.77
C GLU A 88 -6.82 -15.55 -37.44
N PRO A 89 -7.71 -14.65 -36.98
CA PRO A 89 -7.53 -13.95 -35.71
C PRO A 89 -7.60 -14.89 -34.51
N LEU A 90 -8.37 -15.99 -34.62
CA LEU A 90 -8.44 -17.02 -33.58
C LEU A 90 -7.10 -17.72 -33.38
N SER A 91 -6.40 -18.08 -34.46
CA SER A 91 -5.10 -18.74 -34.38
C SER A 91 -4.05 -17.86 -33.71
N VAL A 92 -4.03 -16.55 -34.01
CA VAL A 92 -3.16 -15.57 -33.34
C VAL A 92 -3.49 -15.47 -31.85
N ALA A 93 -4.77 -15.38 -31.50
CA ALA A 93 -5.21 -15.31 -30.10
C ALA A 93 -4.85 -16.59 -29.31
N GLN A 94 -4.90 -17.76 -29.94
CA GLN A 94 -4.48 -19.04 -29.35
C GLN A 94 -2.97 -19.12 -29.16
N LEU A 95 -2.19 -18.76 -30.19
CA LEU A 95 -0.73 -18.77 -30.15
C LEU A 95 -0.20 -17.84 -29.04
N VAL A 96 -0.64 -16.59 -29.03
CA VAL A 96 -0.17 -15.59 -28.06
C VAL A 96 -0.59 -15.98 -26.64
N LYS A 97 -1.82 -16.48 -26.46
CA LYS A 97 -2.25 -16.98 -25.15
C LYS A 97 -1.41 -18.18 -24.69
N GLY A 98 -1.10 -19.12 -25.58
CA GLY A 98 -0.24 -20.26 -25.25
C GLY A 98 1.13 -19.85 -24.74
N GLN A 99 1.77 -18.86 -25.39
CA GLN A 99 3.05 -18.30 -24.92
C GLN A 99 2.93 -17.65 -23.53
N MET A 100 1.81 -16.99 -23.23
CA MET A 100 1.56 -16.42 -21.90
C MET A 100 1.31 -17.50 -20.85
N ASP A 101 0.58 -18.56 -21.21
CA ASP A 101 0.28 -19.69 -20.33
C ASP A 101 1.55 -20.48 -19.94
N GLU A 102 2.60 -20.47 -20.78
CA GLU A 102 3.91 -21.04 -20.44
C GLU A 102 4.64 -20.24 -19.34
N LEU A 103 4.52 -18.92 -19.35
CA LEU A 103 5.17 -18.03 -18.38
C LEU A 103 4.37 -17.89 -17.08
N ALA A 104 3.04 -17.93 -17.17
CA ALA A 104 2.14 -17.66 -16.04
C ALA A 104 2.42 -18.49 -14.77
N PRO A 105 2.73 -19.81 -14.83
CA PRO A 105 3.01 -20.60 -13.64
C PRO A 105 4.31 -20.22 -12.91
N ARG A 106 5.23 -19.54 -13.60
CA ARG A 106 6.52 -19.08 -13.06
C ARG A 106 6.44 -17.67 -12.47
N MET A 107 5.44 -16.89 -12.88
CA MET A 107 5.32 -15.49 -12.47
C MET A 107 5.16 -15.28 -10.96
N PRO A 108 4.35 -16.07 -10.23
CA PRO A 108 4.24 -15.91 -8.78
C PRO A 108 5.57 -16.09 -8.04
N MET A 109 6.45 -16.97 -8.54
CA MET A 109 7.77 -17.19 -7.96
C MET A 109 8.69 -16.00 -8.21
N ILE A 110 8.64 -15.41 -9.41
CA ILE A 110 9.38 -14.19 -9.75
C ILE A 110 8.94 -13.03 -8.86
N VAL A 111 7.63 -12.86 -8.67
CA VAL A 111 7.05 -11.85 -7.76
C VAL A 111 7.55 -12.08 -6.32
N ALA A 112 7.53 -13.32 -5.86
CA ALA A 112 7.95 -13.68 -4.51
C ALA A 112 9.46 -13.41 -4.29
N LEU A 113 10.31 -13.78 -5.24
CA LEU A 113 11.76 -13.53 -5.20
C LEU A 113 12.12 -12.04 -5.34
N ARG A 114 11.24 -11.25 -5.96
CA ARG A 114 11.38 -9.79 -6.09
C ARG A 114 10.83 -9.00 -4.91
N ASN A 115 10.30 -9.68 -3.90
CA ASN A 115 9.80 -8.99 -2.72
C ASN A 115 10.94 -8.18 -2.03
N PRO A 116 10.76 -6.88 -1.77
CA PRO A 116 11.76 -6.05 -1.07
C PRO A 116 12.12 -6.57 0.34
N GLY A 117 11.27 -7.41 0.93
CA GLY A 117 11.52 -8.15 2.17
C GLY A 117 12.63 -9.20 2.10
N MET A 118 13.10 -9.55 0.91
CA MET A 118 14.16 -10.53 0.71
C MET A 118 15.51 -9.99 1.19
N LYS A 119 15.89 -10.31 2.44
CA LYS A 119 17.20 -10.01 3.04
C LYS A 119 18.18 -11.18 2.84
N ASP A 120 19.47 -10.94 3.09
CA ASP A 120 20.54 -11.94 2.96
C ASP A 120 20.26 -13.27 3.68
N ARG A 121 19.56 -13.25 4.81
CA ARG A 121 19.16 -14.47 5.54
C ARG A 121 18.22 -15.37 4.73
N HIS A 122 17.29 -14.79 3.97
CA HIS A 122 16.34 -15.54 3.14
C HIS A 122 17.05 -16.12 1.93
N TRP A 123 17.93 -15.35 1.30
CA TRP A 123 18.76 -15.83 0.19
C TRP A 123 19.63 -17.02 0.60
N LYS A 124 20.27 -16.97 1.77
CA LYS A 124 21.02 -18.13 2.31
C LYS A 124 20.17 -19.38 2.51
N GLN A 125 18.94 -19.22 3.02
CA GLN A 125 18.01 -20.35 3.16
C GLN A 125 17.62 -20.93 1.80
N LEU A 126 17.39 -20.08 0.79
CA LEU A 126 17.11 -20.53 -0.58
C LEU A 126 18.31 -21.28 -1.19
N GLU A 127 19.53 -20.80 -0.96
CA GLU A 127 20.77 -21.44 -1.41
C GLU A 127 20.93 -22.84 -0.80
N GLU A 128 20.61 -23.01 0.49
CA GLU A 128 20.66 -24.31 1.18
C GLU A 128 19.64 -25.30 0.63
N VAL A 129 18.41 -24.82 0.37
CA VAL A 129 17.31 -25.63 -0.17
C VAL A 129 17.62 -26.09 -1.60
N CYS A 130 18.01 -25.16 -2.46
CA CYS A 130 18.18 -25.43 -3.88
C CYS A 130 19.59 -25.92 -4.23
N LYS A 131 20.52 -25.91 -3.26
CA LYS A 131 21.93 -26.27 -3.42
C LYS A 131 22.65 -25.51 -4.54
N GLN A 132 22.17 -24.31 -4.84
CA GLN A 132 22.69 -23.44 -5.88
C GLN A 132 22.56 -21.98 -5.43
N ASP A 133 23.50 -21.14 -5.88
CA ASP A 133 23.42 -19.69 -5.72
C ASP A 133 22.28 -19.11 -6.59
N ILE A 134 21.19 -18.71 -5.94
CA ILE A 134 20.00 -18.10 -6.57
C ILE A 134 19.98 -16.59 -6.36
N LYS A 135 20.90 -16.05 -5.55
CA LYS A 135 20.88 -14.64 -5.24
C LYS A 135 21.17 -13.84 -6.52
N PRO A 136 20.29 -12.91 -6.93
CA PRO A 136 20.56 -12.06 -8.07
C PRO A 136 21.85 -11.27 -7.81
N LYS A 137 22.73 -11.26 -8.80
CA LYS A 137 23.91 -10.41 -8.83
C LYS A 137 23.63 -9.27 -9.80
N LYS A 138 24.45 -8.22 -9.71
CA LYS A 138 24.38 -7.13 -10.66
C LYS A 138 24.55 -7.66 -12.09
N GLY A 139 23.59 -7.34 -12.96
CA GLY A 139 23.51 -7.83 -14.33
C GLY A 139 22.81 -9.18 -14.51
N THR A 140 22.28 -9.81 -13.45
CA THR A 140 21.43 -11.01 -13.59
C THR A 140 20.11 -10.60 -14.24
N THR A 141 19.80 -11.20 -15.40
CA THR A 141 18.56 -10.92 -16.13
C THR A 141 17.42 -11.82 -15.66
N LEU A 142 16.18 -11.46 -16.00
CA LEU A 142 15.04 -12.36 -15.76
C LEU A 142 15.20 -13.71 -16.47
N ASN A 143 15.80 -13.69 -17.67
CA ASN A 143 16.01 -14.92 -18.42
C ASN A 143 16.96 -15.87 -17.69
N ASP A 144 17.98 -15.33 -17.01
CA ASP A 144 18.87 -16.13 -16.17
C ASP A 144 18.11 -16.78 -15.02
N MET A 145 17.24 -16.03 -14.34
CA MET A 145 16.38 -16.55 -13.27
C MET A 145 15.38 -17.60 -13.76
N LEU A 146 14.81 -17.42 -14.96
CA LEU A 146 13.87 -18.36 -15.58
C LEU A 146 14.53 -19.68 -16.02
N ASN A 147 15.85 -19.64 -16.26
CA ASN A 147 16.65 -20.82 -16.62
C ASN A 147 17.17 -21.58 -15.40
N LEU A 148 17.01 -21.04 -14.19
CA LEU A 148 17.33 -21.76 -12.97
C LEU A 148 16.38 -22.95 -12.81
N ASP A 149 16.96 -24.12 -12.53
CA ASP A 149 16.21 -25.36 -12.31
C ASP A 149 15.70 -25.45 -10.86
N ILE A 150 14.90 -24.45 -10.47
CA ILE A 150 14.38 -24.29 -9.11
C ILE A 150 12.91 -24.71 -8.98
N GLN A 151 12.35 -25.30 -10.04
CA GLN A 151 10.94 -25.70 -10.07
C GLN A 151 10.68 -26.88 -9.12
N ASP A 152 11.64 -27.78 -8.95
CA ASP A 152 11.52 -28.94 -8.06
C ASP A 152 11.39 -28.53 -6.58
N HIS A 153 11.92 -27.37 -6.21
CA HIS A 153 11.86 -26.80 -4.86
C HIS A 153 10.83 -25.68 -4.71
N LYS A 154 9.92 -25.52 -5.68
CA LYS A 154 8.97 -24.39 -5.75
C LYS A 154 8.23 -24.14 -4.43
N ASP A 155 7.70 -25.18 -3.79
CA ASP A 155 6.90 -25.02 -2.58
C ASP A 155 7.74 -24.53 -1.39
N GLU A 156 9.00 -24.94 -1.29
CA GLU A 156 9.93 -24.52 -0.23
C GLU A 156 10.39 -23.08 -0.45
N ILE A 157 10.71 -22.73 -1.69
CA ILE A 157 11.06 -21.36 -2.10
C ILE A 157 9.92 -20.40 -1.79
N MET A 158 8.69 -20.76 -2.19
CA MET A 158 7.52 -19.93 -1.94
C MET A 158 7.25 -19.74 -0.44
N LYS A 159 7.49 -20.75 0.40
CA LYS A 159 7.39 -20.61 1.87
C LYS A 159 8.39 -19.60 2.42
N ILE A 160 9.66 -19.65 1.99
CA ILE A 160 10.70 -18.71 2.44
C ILE A 160 10.35 -17.29 1.99
N CYS A 161 9.91 -17.13 0.75
CA CYS A 161 9.51 -15.82 0.24
C CYS A 161 8.24 -15.27 0.95
N ASP A 162 7.29 -16.14 1.32
CA ASP A 162 6.11 -15.75 2.09
C ASP A 162 6.48 -15.29 3.51
N ILE A 163 7.44 -15.96 4.16
CA ILE A 163 8.01 -15.48 5.44
C ILE A 163 8.61 -14.09 5.26
N ALA A 164 9.47 -13.92 4.25
CA ALA A 164 10.11 -12.63 3.95
C ALA A 164 9.07 -11.51 3.68
N ALA A 165 8.01 -11.82 2.96
CA ALA A 165 6.91 -10.90 2.68
C ALA A 165 6.19 -10.46 3.96
N LYS A 166 5.91 -11.40 4.86
CA LYS A 166 5.24 -11.12 6.13
C LYS A 166 6.12 -10.34 7.11
N GLU A 167 7.42 -10.63 7.14
CA GLU A 167 8.39 -9.84 7.90
C GLU A 167 8.45 -8.39 7.40
N TYR A 168 8.50 -8.21 6.08
CA TYR A 168 8.53 -6.89 5.46
C TYR A 168 7.25 -6.10 5.69
N ALA A 169 6.08 -6.75 5.69
CA ALA A 169 4.82 -6.09 6.04
C ALA A 169 4.83 -5.52 7.47
N LEU A 170 5.51 -6.18 8.42
CA LEU A 170 5.71 -5.63 9.76
C LEU A 170 6.67 -4.44 9.74
N GLU A 171 7.77 -4.53 8.98
CA GLU A 171 8.74 -3.44 8.81
C GLU A 171 8.06 -2.19 8.22
N GLU A 172 7.30 -2.35 7.12
CA GLU A 172 6.55 -1.26 6.49
C GLU A 172 5.51 -0.66 7.43
N ALA A 173 4.76 -1.49 8.17
CA ALA A 173 3.77 -0.99 9.13
C ALA A 173 4.42 -0.12 10.22
N LEU A 174 5.61 -0.48 10.73
CA LEU A 174 6.35 0.36 11.68
C LEU A 174 6.80 1.68 11.03
N ILE A 175 7.35 1.62 9.81
CA ILE A 175 7.84 2.79 9.08
C ILE A 175 6.68 3.76 8.78
N GLU A 176 5.56 3.24 8.31
CA GLU A 176 4.34 3.99 8.03
C GLU A 176 3.83 4.67 9.30
N MET A 177 3.66 3.90 10.39
CA MET A 177 3.25 4.47 11.68
C MET A 177 4.19 5.59 12.13
N ASN A 178 5.50 5.38 12.05
CA ASN A 178 6.49 6.40 12.43
C ASN A 178 6.41 7.66 11.54
N LYS A 179 6.17 7.50 10.23
CA LYS A 179 5.97 8.64 9.30
C LYS A 179 4.73 9.45 9.67
N GLU A 180 3.63 8.79 10.04
CA GLU A 180 2.42 9.48 10.47
C GLU A 180 2.67 10.37 11.70
N TRP A 181 3.56 9.97 12.61
CA TRP A 181 3.92 10.76 13.79
C TRP A 181 4.82 11.96 13.49
N GLN A 182 5.55 11.99 12.38
CA GLN A 182 6.48 13.10 12.05
C GLN A 182 5.78 14.45 11.87
N GLY A 183 4.50 14.44 11.48
CA GLY A 183 3.71 15.66 11.27
C GLY A 183 2.80 16.03 12.45
N VAL A 184 2.76 15.21 13.51
CA VAL A 184 1.82 15.43 14.62
C VAL A 184 2.33 16.54 15.52
N GLN A 185 1.48 17.54 15.76
CA GLN A 185 1.76 18.66 16.64
C GLN A 185 0.68 18.76 17.70
N PHE A 186 1.08 18.98 18.95
CA PHE A 186 0.16 19.30 20.03
C PHE A 186 -0.24 20.78 19.92
N ASP A 187 -1.54 21.05 19.75
CA ASP A 187 -2.06 22.40 19.74
C ASP A 187 -2.15 22.91 21.19
N ILE A 188 -1.23 23.79 21.57
CA ILE A 188 -1.11 24.34 22.91
C ILE A 188 -1.47 25.82 22.85
N LYS A 189 -2.52 26.24 23.59
CA LYS A 189 -3.06 27.60 23.55
C LYS A 189 -3.09 28.24 24.93
N ASP A 190 -2.92 29.56 24.97
CA ASP A 190 -3.10 30.35 26.19
C ASP A 190 -4.52 30.19 26.74
N TYR A 191 -4.63 29.92 28.04
CA TYR A 191 -5.91 29.90 28.74
C TYR A 191 -6.18 31.25 29.41
N LYS A 192 -7.17 31.99 28.90
CA LYS A 192 -7.76 33.19 29.54
C LYS A 192 -6.75 34.23 30.08
N ALA A 193 -5.57 34.37 29.45
CA ALA A 193 -4.49 35.25 29.91
C ALA A 193 -3.95 34.96 31.33
N THR A 194 -4.11 33.73 31.83
CA THR A 194 -3.55 33.29 33.13
C THR A 194 -2.05 33.01 33.08
N ARG A 195 -1.38 33.28 31.94
CA ARG A 195 0.02 32.89 31.62
C ARG A 195 0.26 31.37 31.63
N THR A 196 -0.80 30.58 31.53
CA THR A 196 -0.74 29.12 31.49
C THR A 196 -1.30 28.63 30.16
N TYR A 197 -0.71 27.54 29.66
CA TYR A 197 -1.12 26.95 28.39
C TYR A 197 -1.88 25.65 28.60
N VAL A 198 -2.87 25.41 27.74
CA VAL A 198 -3.69 24.19 27.74
C VAL A 198 -3.64 23.53 26.37
N MET A 199 -3.58 22.21 26.37
CA MET A 199 -3.69 21.39 25.18
C MET A 199 -5.12 21.43 24.66
N PHE A 200 -5.28 21.81 23.40
CA PHE A 200 -6.55 21.89 22.69
C PHE A 200 -6.65 20.76 21.67
N GLY A 201 -7.85 20.22 21.44
CA GLY A 201 -8.07 19.24 20.37
C GLY A 201 -7.33 17.90 20.50
N ALA A 202 -7.01 17.46 21.72
CA ALA A 202 -6.23 16.24 21.96
C ALA A 202 -6.89 14.93 21.50
N THR A 203 -8.20 14.95 21.19
CA THR A 203 -8.98 13.77 20.80
C THR A 203 -8.38 13.03 19.61
N GLU A 204 -7.97 13.74 18.55
CA GLU A 204 -7.37 13.11 17.36
C GLU A 204 -6.05 12.39 17.70
N ILE A 205 -5.25 13.00 18.58
CA ILE A 205 -3.97 12.42 19.01
C ILE A 205 -4.23 11.16 19.87
N GLN A 206 -5.21 11.20 20.77
CA GLN A 206 -5.60 10.05 21.58
C GLN A 206 -6.12 8.89 20.72
N GLU A 207 -7.02 9.17 19.77
CA GLU A 207 -7.53 8.15 18.83
C GLU A 207 -6.41 7.53 18.00
N ARG A 208 -5.44 8.34 17.53
CA ARG A 208 -4.26 7.86 16.80
C ARG A 208 -3.36 7.00 17.70
N LEU A 209 -3.11 7.42 18.95
CA LEU A 209 -2.33 6.64 19.92
C LEU A 209 -2.98 5.27 20.15
N ASP A 210 -4.28 5.22 20.43
CA ASP A 210 -5.01 3.97 20.69
C ASP A 210 -4.95 3.03 19.49
N MET A 211 -5.16 3.55 18.27
CA MET A 211 -5.08 2.77 17.04
C MET A 211 -3.68 2.21 16.80
N HIS A 212 -2.63 3.01 16.96
CA HIS A 212 -1.25 2.56 16.77
C HIS A 212 -0.80 1.61 17.88
N LEU A 213 -1.28 1.79 19.10
CA LEU A 213 -1.03 0.89 20.22
C LEU A 213 -1.63 -0.50 19.92
N LEU A 214 -2.89 -0.55 19.48
CA LEU A 214 -3.56 -1.79 19.09
C LEU A 214 -2.86 -2.46 17.90
N ARG A 215 -2.49 -1.69 16.86
CA ARG A 215 -1.77 -2.21 15.69
C ARG A 215 -0.40 -2.78 16.09
N THR A 216 0.36 -2.06 16.90
CA THR A 216 1.68 -2.51 17.39
C THR A 216 1.55 -3.74 18.30
N GLN A 217 0.51 -3.79 19.14
CA GLN A 217 0.23 -4.95 19.98
C GLN A 217 -0.12 -6.19 19.14
N ALA A 218 -0.93 -6.05 18.09
CA ALA A 218 -1.20 -7.13 17.15
C ALA A 218 0.09 -7.62 16.46
N MET A 219 0.98 -6.71 16.05
CA MET A 219 2.28 -7.06 15.48
C MET A 219 3.16 -7.85 16.47
N SER A 220 3.07 -7.55 17.77
CA SER A 220 3.79 -8.28 18.81
C SER A 220 3.33 -9.74 18.99
N PHE A 221 2.15 -10.11 18.48
CA PHE A 221 1.68 -11.50 18.46
C PHE A 221 1.99 -12.22 17.14
N SER A 222 2.55 -11.52 16.14
CA SER A 222 2.91 -12.14 14.87
C SER A 222 4.01 -13.20 15.07
N PRO A 223 3.89 -14.39 14.47
CA PRO A 223 4.95 -15.40 14.50
C PRO A 223 6.18 -14.98 13.68
N PHE A 224 6.07 -13.97 12.83
CA PHE A 224 7.14 -13.45 11.97
C PHE A 224 7.83 -12.21 12.57
N LYS A 225 7.59 -11.90 13.84
CA LYS A 225 8.11 -10.68 14.48
C LYS A 225 9.60 -10.74 14.79
N GLU A 226 10.20 -11.92 14.88
CA GLU A 226 11.54 -12.12 15.47
C GLU A 226 12.61 -11.13 14.94
N PRO A 227 12.75 -10.88 13.63
CA PRO A 227 13.75 -9.93 13.13
C PRO A 227 13.52 -8.47 13.53
N HIS A 228 12.29 -8.12 13.86
CA HIS A 228 11.86 -6.76 14.21
C HIS A 228 11.37 -6.65 15.66
N LYS A 229 11.57 -7.70 16.47
CA LYS A 229 11.02 -7.80 17.82
C LYS A 229 11.42 -6.63 18.70
N ASP A 230 12.72 -6.31 18.76
CA ASP A 230 13.23 -5.20 19.54
C ASP A 230 12.66 -3.85 19.09
N ALA A 231 12.43 -3.67 17.79
CA ALA A 231 11.85 -2.44 17.24
C ALA A 231 10.37 -2.32 17.62
N ILE A 232 9.60 -3.42 17.50
CA ILE A 232 8.19 -3.48 17.91
C ILE A 232 8.04 -3.21 19.41
N GLU A 233 8.88 -3.84 20.25
CA GLU A 233 8.83 -3.66 21.70
C GLU A 233 9.16 -2.23 22.12
N LYS A 234 10.22 -1.64 21.55
CA LYS A 234 10.58 -0.23 21.81
C LYS A 234 9.49 0.72 21.36
N TRP A 235 8.90 0.47 20.20
CA TRP A 235 7.81 1.30 19.67
C TRP A 235 6.56 1.20 20.56
N LEU A 236 6.20 0.00 20.99
CA LEU A 236 5.07 -0.22 21.90
C LEU A 236 5.28 0.51 23.24
N GLN A 237 6.47 0.38 23.84
CA GLN A 237 6.81 1.09 25.08
C GLN A 237 6.76 2.62 24.93
N LEU A 238 7.19 3.13 23.78
CA LEU A 238 7.13 4.56 23.49
C LEU A 238 5.68 5.04 23.40
N LEU A 239 4.85 4.35 22.63
CA LEU A 239 3.43 4.70 22.47
C LEU A 239 2.67 4.62 23.80
N ASP A 240 2.89 3.56 24.57
CA ASP A 240 2.27 3.37 25.89
C ASP A 240 2.65 4.50 26.86
N ARG A 241 3.95 4.86 26.91
CA ARG A 241 4.43 5.97 27.73
C ARG A 241 3.83 7.31 27.29
N VAL A 242 3.77 7.57 25.99
CA VAL A 242 3.17 8.81 25.46
C VAL A 242 1.68 8.87 25.79
N SER A 243 0.96 7.76 25.63
CA SER A 243 -0.46 7.64 25.99
C SER A 243 -0.70 7.98 27.46
N LEU A 244 0.06 7.37 28.37
CA LEU A 244 -0.03 7.64 29.81
C LEU A 244 0.23 9.13 30.11
N VAL A 245 1.27 9.73 29.52
CA VAL A 245 1.62 11.14 29.76
C VAL A 245 0.53 12.07 29.25
N VAL A 246 -0.03 11.82 28.06
CA VAL A 246 -1.12 12.62 27.50
C VAL A 246 -2.39 12.48 28.36
N GLU A 247 -2.72 11.27 28.81
CA GLU A 247 -3.89 11.04 29.67
C GLU A 247 -3.76 11.79 31.02
N GLU A 248 -2.61 11.67 31.68
CA GLU A 248 -2.35 12.36 32.95
C GLU A 248 -2.28 13.88 32.79
N TRP A 249 -1.70 14.38 31.68
CA TRP A 249 -1.77 15.80 31.34
C TRP A 249 -3.22 16.26 31.25
N LEU A 250 -4.06 15.60 30.46
CA LEU A 250 -5.45 16.00 30.26
C LEU A 250 -6.27 15.93 31.55
N LYS A 251 -6.03 14.92 32.41
CA LYS A 251 -6.63 14.85 33.75
C LYS A 251 -6.21 16.03 34.63
N CYS A 252 -4.91 16.35 34.65
CA CYS A 252 -4.37 17.48 35.42
C CYS A 252 -4.95 18.80 34.90
N GLN A 253 -4.90 19.04 33.59
CA GLN A 253 -5.44 20.20 32.92
C GLN A 253 -6.93 20.39 33.20
N LYS A 254 -7.74 19.33 33.13
CA LYS A 254 -9.18 19.41 33.41
C LYS A 254 -9.45 19.82 34.85
N ARG A 255 -8.70 19.28 35.82
CA ARG A 255 -8.81 19.67 37.23
C ARG A 255 -8.37 21.11 37.45
N TRP A 256 -7.27 21.52 36.83
CA TRP A 256 -6.77 22.89 36.93
C TRP A 256 -7.74 23.91 36.33
N ILE A 257 -8.28 23.66 35.12
CA ILE A 257 -9.29 24.52 34.47
C ILE A 257 -10.53 24.70 35.36
N TYR A 258 -10.92 23.66 36.11
CA TYR A 258 -12.04 23.71 37.05
C TYR A 258 -11.72 24.50 38.33
N LEU A 259 -10.50 24.33 38.87
CA LEU A 259 -10.07 24.97 40.10
C LEU A 259 -9.68 26.44 39.92
N GLU A 260 -9.15 26.82 38.75
CA GLU A 260 -8.67 28.19 38.50
C GLU A 260 -9.74 29.25 38.82
N PRO A 261 -10.98 29.19 38.30
CA PRO A 261 -11.96 30.25 38.54
C PRO A 261 -12.40 30.32 40.00
N ILE A 262 -12.32 29.19 40.71
CA ILE A 262 -12.67 29.08 42.14
C ILE A 262 -11.59 29.77 42.97
N PHE A 263 -10.31 29.47 42.73
CA PHE A 263 -9.19 30.05 43.47
C PHE A 263 -8.85 31.48 43.04
N SER A 264 -9.30 31.92 41.86
CA SER A 264 -9.18 33.32 41.42
C SER A 264 -10.24 34.24 42.05
N SER A 265 -11.17 33.72 42.86
CA SER A 265 -12.15 34.52 43.60
C SER A 265 -11.58 35.12 44.89
N GLU A 266 -11.78 36.43 45.10
CA GLU A 266 -11.34 37.14 46.32
C GLU A 266 -11.95 36.55 47.60
N ASP A 267 -13.17 36.01 47.53
CA ASP A 267 -13.84 35.41 48.69
C ASP A 267 -13.15 34.12 49.15
N ILE A 268 -12.74 33.27 48.20
CA ILE A 268 -11.99 32.04 48.49
C ILE A 268 -10.60 32.38 49.02
N GLN A 269 -9.95 33.42 48.49
CA GLN A 269 -8.66 33.90 48.99
C GLN A 269 -8.73 34.31 50.48
N ARG A 270 -9.85 34.90 50.92
CA ARG A 270 -10.07 35.29 52.32
C ARG A 270 -10.46 34.11 53.22
N GLN A 271 -11.25 33.17 52.72
CA GLN A 271 -11.75 32.03 53.50
C GLN A 271 -10.74 30.88 53.63
N LEU A 272 -9.94 30.63 52.59
CA LEU A 272 -8.99 29.52 52.50
C LEU A 272 -7.61 30.01 52.04
N PRO A 273 -6.91 30.83 52.85
CA PRO A 273 -5.67 31.49 52.45
C PRO A 273 -4.49 30.51 52.26
N ILE A 274 -4.47 29.39 52.97
CA ILE A 274 -3.40 28.38 52.88
C ILE A 274 -3.52 27.61 51.57
N GLU A 275 -4.73 27.19 51.22
CA GLU A 275 -5.06 26.45 50.00
C GLU A 275 -4.87 27.33 48.77
N TYR A 276 -5.27 28.61 48.84
CA TYR A 276 -4.99 29.60 47.81
C TYR A 276 -3.49 29.75 47.56
N LYS A 277 -2.69 29.92 48.63
CA LYS A 277 -1.23 30.05 48.49
C LYS A 277 -0.61 28.81 47.86
N ARG A 278 -1.00 27.61 48.30
CA ARG A 278 -0.57 26.35 47.67
C ARG A 278 -0.92 26.28 46.19
N PHE A 279 -2.11 26.74 45.79
CA PHE A 279 -2.52 26.75 44.39
C PHE A 279 -1.68 27.71 43.54
N GLN A 280 -1.33 28.89 44.07
CA GLN A 280 -0.44 29.85 43.40
C GLN A 280 1.01 29.33 43.30
N ASP A 281 1.52 28.65 44.32
CA ASP A 281 2.88 28.07 44.30
C ASP A 281 3.06 27.07 43.13
N TYR A 282 1.99 26.38 42.68
CA TYR A 282 2.02 25.50 41.51
C TYR A 282 2.02 26.23 40.16
N LEU A 283 1.71 27.53 40.13
CA LEU A 283 1.64 28.35 38.92
C LEU A 283 2.89 29.21 38.69
N GLU A 284 3.73 29.39 39.71
CA GLU A 284 4.96 30.19 39.65
C GLU A 284 6.22 29.41 39.22
N VAL A 285 6.10 28.10 38.95
CA VAL A 285 7.16 27.23 38.41
C VAL A 285 7.03 27.08 36.91
#